data_AF-A0A654INV6-F1
#
_entry.id   AF-A0A654INV6-F1
#
_cell.length_a   1.000
_cell.length_b   1.000
_cell.length_c   1.000
_cell.angle_alpha   90.00
_cell.angle_beta   90.00
_cell.angle_gamma   90.00
#
_symmetry.space_group_name_H-M   'P 1'
#
loop_
_entity.id
_entity.type
_entity.pdbx_description
1 polymer ?
#
loop_
_entity_poly.entity_id
_entity_poly.type
_entity_poly.pdbx_seq_one_letter_code
_entity_poly.pdbx_strand_id
1 'polypeptide(L)'
;MKKILTILGSLGLISTTGSLVVACKAPKEIKNNLRKLNNTLPKKEKEKSEITELSDNKEENKQENNDELSSELKKEKQEELMQGDEPKEEERYNPKRNKEENFDLIKKDGKTLVDKLFSDTDKFQKLKENDDYKNLSSIITEFTSIYSEISNYSSSNEFLQETNKYPNAESLNTKFDKTYTNYENNKDKIWDLLNKFFKN
;
A
#
# COMPACT_ATOMS: atom_id res chain seq x y z
N MET A 1 -0.74 -57.69 -30.66
CA MET A 1 0.62 -58.02 -30.18
C MET A 1 1.57 -56.87 -30.50
N LYS A 2 2.29 -56.37 -29.46
CA LYS A 2 3.53 -55.57 -29.51
C LYS A 2 3.39 -54.22 -30.24
N LYS A 3 3.45 -53.07 -29.56
CA LYS A 3 4.70 -52.47 -29.06
C LYS A 3 4.39 -51.44 -27.95
N ILE A 4 4.56 -51.88 -26.70
CA ILE A 4 4.88 -51.02 -25.55
C ILE A 4 6.40 -51.13 -25.38
N LEU A 5 7.02 -50.12 -24.77
CA LEU A 5 8.45 -49.92 -24.52
C LEU A 5 9.19 -49.22 -25.67
N THR A 6 9.40 -47.90 -25.56
CA THR A 6 10.71 -47.22 -25.65
C THR A 6 10.53 -45.70 -25.43
N ILE A 7 10.00 -45.26 -24.29
CA ILE A 7 10.07 -43.83 -23.87
C ILE A 7 10.35 -43.78 -22.35
N LEU A 8 11.41 -44.47 -21.93
CA LEU A 8 11.94 -44.45 -20.56
C LEU A 8 13.46 -44.28 -20.65
N GLY A 9 13.89 -43.22 -21.34
CA GLY A 9 15.29 -43.04 -21.73
C GLY A 9 15.73 -41.59 -21.72
N SER A 10 15.59 -40.91 -20.57
CA SER A 10 16.46 -39.78 -20.18
C SER A 10 16.07 -39.16 -18.83
N LEU A 11 15.96 -39.98 -17.76
CA LEU A 11 16.28 -39.48 -16.42
C LEU A 11 17.79 -39.61 -16.22
N GLY A 12 18.52 -38.55 -16.54
CA GLY A 12 19.91 -38.35 -16.17
C GLY A 12 20.16 -36.84 -16.19
N LEU A 13 20.77 -36.20 -15.21
CA LEU A 13 21.48 -36.64 -14.02
C LEU A 13 21.30 -35.55 -12.94
N ILE A 14 21.13 -35.97 -11.70
CA ILE A 14 21.37 -35.14 -10.51
C ILE A 14 22.89 -34.96 -10.40
N SER A 15 23.39 -33.73 -10.39
CA SER A 15 24.78 -33.44 -10.01
C SER A 15 24.82 -32.31 -8.97
N THR A 16 25.03 -32.77 -7.73
CA THR A 16 26.01 -32.23 -6.77
C THR A 16 25.85 -30.78 -6.28
N THR A 17 25.25 -30.70 -5.10
CA THR A 17 25.64 -29.88 -3.93
C THR A 17 26.95 -29.08 -4.07
N GLY A 18 26.83 -27.75 -4.05
CA GLY A 18 27.90 -26.84 -3.67
C GLY A 18 27.56 -26.14 -2.36
N SER A 19 28.01 -26.71 -1.24
CA SER A 19 28.11 -25.98 0.04
C SER A 19 29.58 -25.64 0.30
N LEU A 20 29.79 -24.62 1.14
CA LEU A 20 31.04 -24.01 1.62
C LEU A 20 31.48 -22.83 0.74
N VAL A 21 31.55 -21.59 1.24
CA VAL A 21 32.31 -21.20 2.44
C VAL A 21 31.57 -20.11 3.25
N VAL A 22 31.18 -20.42 4.49
CA VAL A 22 30.91 -19.41 5.51
C VAL A 22 32.26 -18.95 6.04
N ALA A 23 32.68 -17.74 5.69
CA ALA A 23 33.85 -17.11 6.28
C ALA A 23 33.54 -16.74 7.74
N CYS A 24 33.99 -17.59 8.67
CA CYS A 24 34.11 -17.23 10.08
C CYS A 24 35.17 -16.13 10.22
N LYS A 25 34.75 -14.86 10.29
CA LYS A 25 35.59 -13.79 10.83
C LYS A 25 35.00 -13.32 12.15
N ALA A 26 35.52 -13.96 13.20
CA ALA A 26 35.52 -13.68 14.64
C ALA A 26 34.44 -12.75 15.24
N PRO A 27 33.75 -13.17 16.33
CA PRO A 27 32.98 -12.25 17.16
C PRO A 27 33.94 -11.26 17.82
N LYS A 28 33.82 -9.97 17.49
CA LYS A 28 34.39 -8.91 18.33
C LYS A 28 33.64 -8.92 19.66
N GLU A 29 34.42 -9.05 20.72
CA GLU A 29 34.06 -9.01 22.13
C GLU A 29 32.89 -8.06 22.41
N ILE A 30 31.79 -8.61 22.93
CA ILE A 30 30.83 -7.83 23.70
C ILE A 30 31.52 -7.52 25.02
N LYS A 31 32.17 -6.36 25.10
CA LYS A 31 32.59 -5.79 26.38
C LYS A 31 31.34 -5.41 27.17
N ASN A 32 30.99 -6.31 28.09
CA ASN A 32 30.15 -6.02 29.24
C ASN A 32 30.68 -4.77 29.96
N ASN A 33 29.90 -3.69 29.93
CA ASN A 33 29.93 -2.67 30.97
C ASN A 33 28.53 -2.56 31.58
N LEU A 34 28.18 -3.62 32.32
CA LEU A 34 27.26 -3.53 33.46
C LEU A 34 27.95 -2.67 34.53
N ARG A 35 27.74 -1.35 34.50
CA ARG A 35 27.97 -0.49 35.67
C ARG A 35 26.63 -0.20 36.33
N LYS A 36 26.40 -0.95 37.41
CA LYS A 36 25.37 -0.77 38.42
C LYS A 36 25.58 0.52 39.24
N LEU A 37 24.45 1.04 39.74
CA LEU A 37 24.25 1.91 40.92
C LEU A 37 24.78 3.36 40.81
N ASN A 38 24.11 4.43 41.28
CA ASN A 38 22.96 4.60 42.17
C ASN A 38 22.48 6.07 42.11
N ASN A 39 21.17 6.29 42.35
CA ASN A 39 20.47 7.38 43.08
C ASN A 39 20.98 8.83 42.92
N THR A 40 20.13 9.84 42.69
CA THR A 40 19.27 10.44 43.73
C THR A 40 18.37 11.52 43.12
N LEU A 41 17.06 11.44 43.37
CA LEU A 41 16.10 12.56 43.27
C LEU A 41 16.22 13.48 44.50
N PRO A 42 15.98 14.79 44.36
CA PRO A 42 14.84 15.39 45.08
C PRO A 42 14.13 16.42 44.17
N LYS A 43 12.82 16.34 43.87
CA LYS A 43 11.63 16.64 44.68
C LYS A 43 11.70 17.90 45.55
N LYS A 44 11.05 18.98 45.09
CA LYS A 44 10.16 19.93 45.82
C LYS A 44 9.67 20.97 44.80
N GLU A 45 8.38 21.11 44.47
CA GLU A 45 7.16 21.53 45.21
C GLU A 45 6.78 23.00 44.94
N LYS A 46 5.49 23.20 44.55
CA LYS A 46 4.55 24.32 44.85
C LYS A 46 4.80 25.67 44.14
N GLU A 47 3.83 26.49 43.70
CA GLU A 47 2.38 26.73 43.91
C GLU A 47 1.89 27.60 42.71
N LYS A 48 0.72 27.40 42.07
CA LYS A 48 -0.66 27.89 42.34
C LYS A 48 -0.86 29.44 42.38
N SER A 49 -1.64 29.98 41.43
CA SER A 49 -2.79 30.91 41.61
C SER A 49 -3.32 31.40 40.23
N GLU A 50 -4.58 31.09 39.87
CA GLU A 50 -5.75 32.02 39.76
C GLU A 50 -5.69 33.00 38.56
N ILE A 51 -6.49 32.81 37.49
CA ILE A 51 -7.90 33.23 37.28
C ILE A 51 -8.11 34.75 37.46
N THR A 52 -8.42 35.44 36.35
CA THR A 52 -9.52 36.43 36.28
C THR A 52 -10.06 36.53 34.85
N GLU A 53 -11.38 36.38 34.74
CA GLU A 53 -12.26 36.70 33.60
C GLU A 53 -12.34 38.21 33.30
N LEU A 54 -12.90 38.54 32.13
CA LEU A 54 -13.81 39.66 31.78
C LEU A 54 -13.56 39.98 30.29
N SER A 55 -14.51 40.29 29.42
CA SER A 55 -15.97 40.30 29.39
C SER A 55 -16.33 41.01 28.08
N ASP A 56 -17.22 40.38 27.29
CA ASP A 56 -18.33 40.97 26.54
C ASP A 56 -18.19 42.01 25.39
N ASN A 57 -18.89 41.62 24.32
CA ASN A 57 -19.88 42.38 23.51
C ASN A 57 -19.45 43.34 22.38
N LYS A 58 -19.78 42.96 21.13
CA LYS A 58 -20.89 43.50 20.28
C LYS A 58 -20.69 43.04 18.82
N GLU A 59 -21.56 42.21 18.24
CA GLU A 59 -22.87 42.48 17.60
C GLU A 59 -22.79 43.22 16.24
N GLU A 60 -23.18 42.46 15.19
CA GLU A 60 -23.82 42.77 13.89
C GLU A 60 -23.59 44.10 13.15
N ASN A 61 -23.28 44.02 11.84
CA ASN A 61 -24.22 44.51 10.81
C ASN A 61 -23.98 43.97 9.39
N LYS A 62 -25.10 43.86 8.64
CA LYS A 62 -25.28 43.38 7.26
C LYS A 62 -25.03 44.47 6.19
N GLN A 63 -24.70 44.05 4.97
CA GLN A 63 -25.28 44.43 3.63
C GLN A 63 -24.28 44.00 2.52
N GLU A 64 -24.58 43.09 1.57
CA GLU A 64 -25.35 43.25 0.30
C GLU A 64 -24.94 44.54 -0.46
N ASN A 65 -24.50 44.59 -1.72
CA ASN A 65 -24.93 43.86 -2.91
C ASN A 65 -24.10 44.28 -4.17
N ASN A 66 -24.27 43.52 -5.27
CA ASN A 66 -24.19 43.89 -6.71
C ASN A 66 -22.89 43.77 -7.53
N ASP A 67 -22.92 42.72 -8.38
CA ASP A 67 -22.91 42.73 -9.86
C ASP A 67 -21.68 43.18 -10.66
N GLU A 68 -21.07 42.15 -11.28
CA GLU A 68 -20.96 41.95 -12.73
C GLU A 68 -20.35 43.07 -13.61
N LEU A 69 -19.10 42.87 -14.05
CA LEU A 69 -18.78 43.09 -15.46
C LEU A 69 -17.57 42.28 -15.95
N SER A 70 -17.75 41.77 -17.16
CA SER A 70 -16.94 40.84 -17.92
C SER A 70 -15.58 41.39 -18.39
N SER A 71 -14.67 40.44 -18.58
CA SER A 71 -13.75 40.34 -19.72
C SER A 71 -12.93 41.58 -20.09
N GLU A 72 -11.64 41.56 -19.75
CA GLU A 72 -10.64 42.11 -20.67
C GLU A 72 -9.28 41.39 -20.55
N LEU A 73 -8.83 40.93 -21.72
CA LEU A 73 -7.43 40.89 -22.16
C LEU A 73 -6.48 39.87 -21.51
N LYS A 74 -6.55 38.67 -22.11
CA LYS A 74 -5.35 37.95 -22.59
C LYS A 74 -4.38 38.92 -23.27
N LYS A 75 -3.28 39.28 -22.60
CA LYS A 75 -1.95 39.55 -23.19
C LYS A 75 -0.96 39.94 -22.08
N GLU A 76 -0.43 38.93 -21.40
CA GLU A 76 0.96 38.98 -20.97
C GLU A 76 1.50 37.55 -21.07
N LYS A 77 2.16 37.31 -22.20
CA LYS A 77 2.84 36.09 -22.54
C LYS A 77 4.32 36.39 -22.35
N GLN A 78 5.03 35.50 -21.67
CA GLN A 78 6.49 35.40 -21.63
C GLN A 78 7.23 36.49 -20.85
N GLU A 79 7.24 36.36 -19.52
CA GLU A 79 8.42 36.72 -18.74
C GLU A 79 8.49 35.95 -17.40
N GLU A 80 8.36 34.63 -17.45
CA GLU A 80 8.89 33.73 -16.40
C GLU A 80 9.55 32.52 -17.08
N LEU A 81 10.53 32.79 -17.94
CA LEU A 81 11.51 31.81 -18.39
C LEU A 81 12.84 32.18 -17.75
N MET A 82 12.97 31.89 -16.45
CA MET A 82 14.19 31.50 -15.73
C MET A 82 13.99 31.71 -14.24
N GLN A 83 13.80 30.63 -13.48
CA GLN A 83 14.59 30.26 -12.28
C GLN A 83 13.83 29.27 -11.39
N GLY A 84 14.46 28.11 -11.16
CA GLY A 84 14.08 27.12 -10.15
C GLY A 84 14.12 25.69 -10.68
N ASP A 85 15.29 25.04 -10.65
CA ASP A 85 15.38 23.57 -10.52
C ASP A 85 14.94 23.14 -9.10
N GLU A 86 13.86 23.74 -8.59
CA GLU A 86 13.30 23.33 -7.31
C GLU A 86 12.41 22.11 -7.61
N PRO A 87 12.76 20.92 -7.10
CA PRO A 87 11.94 19.75 -7.33
C PRO A 87 10.54 20.06 -6.80
N LYS A 88 9.53 19.98 -7.67
CA LYS A 88 8.14 20.00 -7.24
C LYS A 88 8.02 18.98 -6.11
N GLU A 89 7.71 19.46 -4.92
CA GLU A 89 7.56 18.62 -3.75
C GLU A 89 6.51 17.56 -4.10
N GLU A 90 6.95 16.31 -4.31
CA GLU A 90 6.03 15.22 -4.56
C GLU A 90 5.13 15.11 -3.33
N GLU A 91 3.83 15.32 -3.49
CA GLU A 91 2.86 15.14 -2.42
C GLU A 91 3.06 13.72 -1.84
N ARG A 92 3.65 13.65 -0.65
CA ARG A 92 3.89 12.37 0.00
C ARG A 92 2.56 11.77 0.38
N TYR A 93 2.26 10.63 -0.23
CA TYR A 93 1.09 9.86 0.11
C TYR A 93 1.17 9.38 1.57
N ASN A 94 0.16 9.71 2.37
CA ASN A 94 0.02 9.21 3.73
C ASN A 94 -0.95 8.03 3.76
N PRO A 95 -0.50 6.81 4.09
CA PRO A 95 -1.37 5.64 4.17
C PRO A 95 -2.52 5.84 5.18
N LYS A 96 -3.72 5.43 4.78
CA LYS A 96 -4.91 5.47 5.66
C LYS A 96 -4.85 4.41 6.75
N ARG A 97 -4.16 3.30 6.47
CA ARG A 97 -4.06 2.13 7.34
C ARG A 97 -2.61 1.74 7.55
N ASN A 98 -2.39 0.98 8.62
CA ASN A 98 -1.08 0.37 8.86
C ASN A 98 -0.88 -0.86 7.96
N LYS A 99 0.37 -1.32 7.87
CA LYS A 99 0.75 -2.43 6.98
C LYS A 99 0.04 -3.74 7.26
N GLU A 100 -0.20 -4.06 8.53
CA GLU A 100 -0.77 -5.35 8.93
C GLU A 100 -2.28 -5.35 8.66
N GLU A 101 -2.94 -4.24 8.97
CA GLU A 101 -4.35 -4.05 8.63
C GLU A 101 -4.58 -4.16 7.12
N ASN A 102 -3.75 -3.49 6.31
CA ASN A 102 -3.83 -3.61 4.85
C ASN A 102 -3.57 -5.05 4.37
N PHE A 103 -2.58 -5.74 4.94
CA PHE A 103 -2.27 -7.13 4.62
C PHE A 103 -3.47 -8.05 4.87
N ASP A 104 -4.08 -7.96 6.04
CA ASP A 104 -5.24 -8.77 6.43
C ASP A 104 -6.46 -8.49 5.56
N LEU A 105 -6.73 -7.21 5.27
CA LEU A 105 -7.85 -6.81 4.43
C LEU A 105 -7.69 -7.31 2.99
N ILE A 106 -6.48 -7.21 2.41
CA ILE A 106 -6.19 -7.76 1.08
C ILE A 106 -6.32 -9.27 1.10
N LYS A 107 -5.83 -9.98 2.12
CA LYS A 107 -6.00 -11.44 2.23
C LYS A 107 -7.48 -11.84 2.28
N LYS A 108 -8.28 -11.17 3.09
CA LYS A 108 -9.71 -11.46 3.28
C LYS A 108 -10.52 -11.19 2.00
N ASP A 109 -10.47 -9.97 1.50
CA ASP A 109 -11.28 -9.57 0.35
C ASP A 109 -10.72 -10.17 -0.95
N GLY A 110 -9.39 -10.32 -1.05
CA GLY A 110 -8.71 -10.92 -2.20
C GLY A 110 -9.05 -12.40 -2.37
N LYS A 111 -9.11 -13.17 -1.27
CA LYS A 111 -9.58 -14.55 -1.31
C LYS A 111 -11.00 -14.63 -1.87
N THR A 112 -11.90 -13.79 -1.34
CA THR A 112 -13.30 -13.78 -1.76
C THR A 112 -13.44 -13.45 -3.25
N LEU A 113 -12.63 -12.51 -3.74
CA LEU A 113 -12.60 -12.12 -5.15
C LEU A 113 -12.07 -13.25 -6.04
N VAL A 114 -10.94 -13.88 -5.65
CA VAL A 114 -10.36 -15.02 -6.35
C VAL A 114 -11.33 -16.21 -6.40
N ASP A 115 -11.95 -16.58 -5.29
CA ASP A 115 -12.93 -17.67 -5.25
C ASP A 115 -14.07 -17.45 -6.26
N LYS A 116 -14.53 -16.19 -6.42
CA LYS A 116 -15.55 -15.83 -7.40
C LYS A 116 -15.04 -15.90 -8.83
N LEU A 117 -13.85 -15.35 -9.11
CA LEU A 117 -13.30 -15.25 -10.47
C LEU A 117 -12.87 -16.59 -11.04
N PHE A 118 -12.22 -17.43 -10.23
CA PHE A 118 -11.70 -18.73 -10.66
C PHE A 118 -12.75 -19.83 -10.70
N SER A 119 -14.00 -19.52 -10.32
CA SER A 119 -15.15 -20.39 -10.61
C SER A 119 -15.41 -20.54 -12.11
N ASP A 120 -15.01 -19.54 -12.92
CA ASP A 120 -15.13 -19.56 -14.38
C ASP A 120 -14.04 -18.67 -15.01
N THR A 121 -12.87 -19.26 -15.27
CA THR A 121 -11.71 -18.54 -15.80
C THR A 121 -11.94 -17.95 -17.18
N ASP A 122 -12.81 -18.56 -17.99
CA ASP A 122 -13.13 -18.09 -19.34
C ASP A 122 -13.96 -16.80 -19.29
N LYS A 123 -14.95 -16.73 -18.38
CA LYS A 123 -15.69 -15.48 -18.11
C LYS A 123 -14.76 -14.39 -17.59
N PHE A 124 -13.79 -14.72 -16.73
CA PHE A 124 -12.85 -13.71 -16.26
C PHE A 124 -11.96 -13.17 -17.39
N GLN A 125 -11.48 -14.02 -18.29
CA GLN A 125 -10.70 -13.57 -19.43
C GLN A 125 -11.51 -12.66 -20.36
N LYS A 126 -12.78 -13.02 -20.65
CA LYS A 126 -13.69 -12.16 -21.41
C LYS A 126 -13.96 -10.82 -20.73
N LEU A 127 -14.04 -10.80 -19.40
CA LEU A 127 -14.22 -9.55 -18.65
C LEU A 127 -13.01 -8.62 -18.84
N LYS A 128 -11.79 -9.16 -18.85
CA LYS A 128 -10.56 -8.39 -19.05
C LYS A 128 -10.44 -7.81 -20.46
N GLU A 129 -10.96 -8.52 -21.46
CA GLU A 129 -10.94 -8.11 -22.87
C GLU A 129 -12.04 -7.10 -23.22
N ASN A 130 -13.02 -6.90 -22.33
CA ASN A 130 -14.11 -5.96 -22.54
C ASN A 130 -13.70 -4.51 -22.18
N ASP A 131 -13.64 -3.64 -23.19
CA ASP A 131 -13.26 -2.24 -23.04
C ASP A 131 -14.19 -1.43 -22.13
N ASP A 132 -15.49 -1.75 -22.07
CA ASP A 132 -16.46 -1.06 -21.19
C ASP A 132 -16.12 -1.26 -19.70
N TYR A 133 -15.46 -2.36 -19.37
CA TYR A 133 -15.10 -2.73 -18.00
C TYR A 133 -13.60 -2.63 -17.71
N LYS A 134 -12.81 -2.09 -18.64
CA LYS A 134 -11.34 -2.04 -18.57
C LYS A 134 -10.81 -1.45 -17.25
N ASN A 135 -11.44 -0.39 -16.75
CA ASN A 135 -11.02 0.21 -15.49
C ASN A 135 -11.27 -0.75 -14.30
N LEU A 136 -12.47 -1.31 -14.21
CA LEU A 136 -12.82 -2.24 -13.13
C LEU A 136 -12.01 -3.55 -13.22
N SER A 137 -11.81 -4.07 -14.42
CA SER A 137 -10.99 -5.27 -14.63
C SER A 137 -9.52 -5.04 -14.29
N SER A 138 -8.99 -3.83 -14.53
CA SER A 138 -7.66 -3.42 -14.08
C SER A 138 -7.56 -3.43 -12.54
N ILE A 139 -8.53 -2.83 -11.84
CA ILE A 139 -8.56 -2.81 -10.37
C ILE A 139 -8.63 -4.24 -9.81
N ILE A 140 -9.50 -5.08 -10.37
CA ILE A 140 -9.62 -6.49 -9.99
C ILE A 140 -8.29 -7.23 -10.19
N THR A 141 -7.64 -7.01 -11.34
CA THR A 141 -6.37 -7.68 -11.68
C THR A 141 -5.25 -7.24 -10.74
N GLU A 142 -5.13 -5.94 -10.46
CA GLU A 142 -4.13 -5.42 -9.53
C GLU A 142 -4.37 -6.00 -8.12
N PHE A 143 -5.60 -5.95 -7.64
CA PHE A 143 -5.96 -6.41 -6.30
C PHE A 143 -5.70 -7.92 -6.12
N THR A 144 -6.14 -8.74 -7.08
CA THR A 144 -5.92 -10.20 -7.05
C THR A 144 -4.46 -10.57 -7.25
N SER A 145 -3.67 -9.77 -7.98
CA SER A 145 -2.23 -9.96 -8.10
C SER A 145 -1.56 -9.79 -6.73
N ILE A 146 -1.86 -8.71 -6.00
CA ILE A 146 -1.27 -8.52 -4.66
C ILE A 146 -1.73 -9.63 -3.71
N TYR A 147 -3.01 -9.99 -3.72
CA TYR A 147 -3.49 -11.14 -2.94
C TYR A 147 -2.67 -12.40 -3.23
N SER A 148 -2.42 -12.72 -4.50
CA SER A 148 -1.66 -13.90 -4.89
C SER A 148 -0.24 -13.86 -4.35
N GLU A 149 0.40 -12.69 -4.33
CA GLU A 149 1.74 -12.50 -3.74
C GLU A 149 1.76 -12.80 -2.24
N ILE A 150 0.74 -12.40 -1.50
CA ILE A 150 0.74 -12.47 -0.02
C ILE A 150 0.01 -13.69 0.54
N SER A 151 -0.73 -14.42 -0.28
CA SER A 151 -1.69 -15.45 0.15
C SER A 151 -1.08 -16.53 1.06
N ASN A 152 0.16 -16.93 0.79
CA ASN A 152 0.88 -17.99 1.51
C ASN A 152 1.60 -17.51 2.79
N TYR A 153 1.63 -16.21 3.04
CA TYR A 153 2.34 -15.61 4.17
C TYR A 153 1.38 -15.38 5.34
N SER A 154 1.84 -15.56 6.56
CA SER A 154 1.00 -15.36 7.75
C SER A 154 0.93 -13.90 8.20
N SER A 155 1.92 -13.08 7.85
CA SER A 155 2.00 -11.66 8.23
C SER A 155 2.71 -10.80 7.19
N SER A 156 2.54 -9.48 7.28
CA SER A 156 3.26 -8.54 6.41
C SER A 156 4.78 -8.57 6.62
N ASN A 157 5.24 -8.85 7.84
CA ASN A 157 6.66 -8.93 8.18
C ASN A 157 7.34 -10.15 7.57
N GLU A 158 6.68 -11.30 7.63
CA GLU A 158 7.15 -12.54 7.01
C GLU A 158 7.29 -12.35 5.50
N PHE A 159 6.25 -11.80 4.86
CA PHE A 159 6.30 -11.45 3.44
C PHE A 159 7.47 -10.51 3.10
N LEU A 160 7.65 -9.44 3.89
CA LEU A 160 8.70 -8.46 3.66
C LEU A 160 10.12 -9.05 3.81
N GLN A 161 10.31 -10.03 4.69
CA GLN A 161 11.60 -10.70 4.88
C GLN A 161 11.98 -11.60 3.72
N GLU A 162 10.99 -12.20 3.05
CA GLU A 162 11.22 -13.15 1.96
C GLU A 162 11.16 -12.51 0.57
N THR A 163 10.46 -11.39 0.41
CA THR A 163 10.30 -10.72 -0.88
C THR A 163 11.42 -9.71 -1.15
N ASN A 164 11.87 -9.63 -2.40
CA ASN A 164 12.75 -8.56 -2.90
C ASN A 164 11.99 -7.50 -3.70
N LYS A 165 10.66 -7.61 -3.81
CA LYS A 165 9.83 -6.71 -4.62
C LYS A 165 9.69 -5.32 -4.02
N TYR A 166 9.80 -5.20 -2.70
CA TYR A 166 9.59 -3.96 -1.96
C TYR A 166 10.88 -3.57 -1.23
N PRO A 167 11.39 -2.35 -1.43
CA PRO A 167 12.67 -1.93 -0.85
C PRO A 167 12.63 -1.79 0.68
N ASN A 168 11.45 -1.48 1.24
CA ASN A 168 11.25 -1.29 2.67
C ASN A 168 9.76 -1.42 3.05
N ALA A 169 9.49 -1.40 4.36
CA ALA A 169 8.14 -1.50 4.92
C ALA A 169 7.21 -0.34 4.52
N GLU A 170 7.75 0.86 4.31
CA GLU A 170 6.97 2.06 3.94
C GLU A 170 6.46 1.96 2.50
N SER A 171 7.30 1.52 1.57
CA SER A 171 6.95 1.23 0.18
C SER A 171 5.88 0.13 0.10
N LEU A 172 6.04 -0.94 0.88
CA LEU A 172 5.06 -2.01 0.99
C LEU A 172 3.71 -1.48 1.47
N ASN A 173 3.71 -0.76 2.61
CA ASN A 173 2.47 -0.23 3.17
C ASN A 173 1.78 0.73 2.20
N THR A 174 2.54 1.62 1.57
CA THR A 174 2.01 2.56 0.57
C THR A 174 1.35 1.83 -0.60
N LYS A 175 1.99 0.78 -1.13
CA LYS A 175 1.41 0.00 -2.23
C LYS A 175 0.13 -0.69 -1.79
N PHE A 176 0.14 -1.37 -0.65
CA PHE A 176 -1.03 -2.08 -0.16
C PHE A 176 -2.18 -1.14 0.16
N ASP A 177 -1.91 -0.02 0.81
CA ASP A 177 -2.93 0.97 1.16
C ASP A 177 -3.59 1.59 -0.08
N LYS A 178 -2.79 1.95 -1.09
CA LYS A 178 -3.29 2.46 -2.36
C LYS A 178 -4.16 1.42 -3.08
N THR A 179 -3.67 0.19 -3.17
CA THR A 179 -4.40 -0.88 -3.86
C THR A 179 -5.70 -1.24 -3.13
N TYR A 180 -5.67 -1.36 -1.80
CA TYR A 180 -6.87 -1.61 -1.02
C TYR A 180 -7.86 -0.44 -1.10
N THR A 181 -7.40 0.80 -0.97
CA THR A 181 -8.25 1.99 -1.10
C THR A 181 -8.90 2.08 -2.48
N ASN A 182 -8.16 1.77 -3.55
CA ASN A 182 -8.72 1.78 -4.91
C ASN A 182 -9.79 0.70 -5.10
N TYR A 183 -9.55 -0.51 -4.57
CA TYR A 183 -10.54 -1.59 -4.54
C TYR A 183 -11.77 -1.20 -3.71
N GLU A 184 -11.58 -0.70 -2.50
CA GLU A 184 -12.65 -0.30 -1.56
C GLU A 184 -13.57 0.76 -2.19
N ASN A 185 -12.99 1.79 -2.81
CA ASN A 185 -13.74 2.85 -3.49
C ASN A 185 -14.58 2.35 -4.68
N ASN A 186 -14.25 1.18 -5.22
CA ASN A 186 -14.94 0.58 -6.37
C ASN A 186 -15.63 -0.74 -6.02
N LYS A 187 -15.67 -1.13 -4.74
CA LYS A 187 -16.09 -2.45 -4.28
C LYS A 187 -17.48 -2.82 -4.78
N ASP A 188 -18.45 -1.94 -4.58
CA ASP A 188 -19.84 -2.20 -4.98
C ASP A 188 -19.97 -2.36 -6.50
N LYS A 189 -19.31 -1.49 -7.28
CA LYS A 189 -19.31 -1.56 -8.75
C LYS A 189 -18.68 -2.86 -9.26
N ILE A 190 -17.59 -3.29 -8.63
CA ILE A 190 -16.93 -4.56 -8.92
C ILE A 190 -17.89 -5.72 -8.65
N TRP A 191 -18.52 -5.76 -7.48
CA TRP A 191 -19.42 -6.86 -7.12
C TRP A 191 -20.68 -6.90 -7.96
N ASP A 192 -21.24 -5.74 -8.31
CA ASP A 192 -22.37 -5.65 -9.26
C ASP A 192 -22.00 -6.19 -10.64
N LEU A 193 -20.82 -5.84 -11.14
CA LEU A 193 -20.29 -6.36 -12.39
C LEU A 193 -20.11 -7.87 -12.34
N LEU A 194 -19.43 -8.38 -11.31
CA LEU A 194 -19.19 -9.82 -11.16
C LEU A 194 -20.49 -10.61 -11.00
N ASN A 195 -21.48 -10.08 -10.26
CA ASN A 195 -22.77 -10.73 -10.12
C ASN A 195 -23.59 -10.71 -11.40
N LYS A 196 -23.43 -9.70 -12.28
CA LYS A 196 -24.06 -9.71 -13.60
C LYS A 196 -23.36 -10.67 -14.56
N PHE A 197 -22.02 -10.65 -14.58
CA PHE A 197 -21.21 -11.37 -15.55
C PHE A 197 -21.08 -12.86 -15.23
N PHE A 198 -21.03 -13.21 -13.94
CA PHE A 198 -20.92 -14.58 -13.43
C PHE A 198 -22.23 -15.08 -12.83
N LYS A 199 -23.37 -14.55 -13.28
CA LYS A 199 -24.66 -15.23 -13.10
C LYS A 199 -24.63 -16.52 -13.92
N ASN A 200 -25.13 -17.60 -13.31
CA ASN A 200 -25.46 -18.83 -14.01
C ASN A 200 -26.81 -18.67 -14.69
#